data_AF-A0A6V7UQN7-F1
#
_entry.id   AF-A0A6V7UQN7-F1
#
_cell.length_a   1.000
_cell.length_b   1.000
_cell.length_c   1.000
_cell.angle_alpha   90.00
_cell.angle_beta   90.00
_cell.angle_gamma   90.00
#
_symmetry.space_group_name_H-M   'P 1'
#
loop_
_entity.id
_entity.type
_entity.pdbx_description
1 polymer ?
#
loop_
_entity_poly.entity_id
_entity_poly.type
_entity_poly.pdbx_seq_one_letter_code
_entity_poly.pdbx_strand_id
1 'polypeptide(L)'
;MKKYFRVKLANMSFIRSKTEISRFKNFIHKRDRGNEPHPCRYKLLALTEQKYLTDGYSNLNYRVESINYGKLYTHIKAIIPEEDYTKWKEYIKTIGC
;
A
#
# COMPACT_ATOMS: atom_id res chain seq x y z
N MET A 1 0.87 7.13 -3.40
CA MET A 1 0.37 8.51 -3.14
C MET A 1 -0.12 8.68 -1.70
N LYS A 2 -0.91 7.77 -1.10
CA LYS A 2 -1.26 7.82 0.35
C LYS A 2 -0.06 7.92 1.31
N LYS A 3 1.01 7.14 1.07
CA LYS A 3 2.26 7.19 1.88
C LYS A 3 2.91 8.58 1.89
N TYR A 4 2.83 9.32 0.79
CA TYR A 4 3.38 10.68 0.69
C TYR A 4 2.72 11.62 1.71
N PHE A 5 1.39 11.59 1.78
CA PHE A 5 0.62 12.40 2.73
C PHE A 5 0.96 12.04 4.19
N ARG A 6 1.11 10.76 4.52
CA ARG A 6 1.49 10.33 5.88
C ARG A 6 2.84 10.90 6.34
N VAL A 7 3.84 10.90 5.46
CA VAL A 7 5.17 11.48 5.77
C VAL A 7 5.05 12.99 6.00
N LYS A 8 4.27 13.69 5.17
CA LYS A 8 4.02 15.13 5.34
C LYS A 8 3.26 15.47 6.62
N LEU A 9 2.21 14.71 6.95
CA LEU A 9 1.41 14.88 8.17
C LEU A 9 2.24 14.64 9.43
N ALA A 10 3.21 13.73 9.37
CA ALA A 10 4.18 13.50 10.44
C ALA A 10 5.32 14.53 10.49
N ASN A 11 5.22 15.63 9.73
CA ASN A 11 6.23 16.68 9.62
C ASN A 11 7.63 16.17 9.21
N MET A 12 7.68 15.13 8.38
CA MET A 12 8.91 14.55 7.85
C MET A 12 9.17 14.97 6.40
N SER A 13 10.43 14.83 5.98
CA SER A 13 10.88 15.13 4.62
C SER A 13 11.35 13.86 3.87
N PHE A 14 11.36 13.94 2.54
CA PHE A 14 11.89 12.86 1.69
C PHE A 14 13.31 13.20 1.27
N ILE A 15 14.24 12.29 1.55
CA ILE A 15 15.61 12.36 1.03
C ILE A 15 15.66 11.53 -0.26
N ARG A 16 16.31 12.08 -1.30
CA ARG A 16 16.54 11.39 -2.57
C ARG A 16 18.00 11.55 -2.98
N SER A 17 18.61 10.45 -3.43
CA SER A 17 19.92 10.48 -4.05
C SER A 17 19.87 11.24 -5.38
N LYS A 18 21.04 11.70 -5.83
CA LYS A 18 21.12 12.42 -7.10
C LYS A 18 20.75 11.52 -8.27
N THR A 19 20.06 12.10 -9.25
CA THR A 19 19.48 11.38 -10.40
C THR A 19 20.55 10.70 -11.27
N GLU A 20 21.80 11.18 -11.27
CA GLU A 20 22.87 10.57 -12.06
C GLU A 20 23.23 9.16 -11.55
N ILE A 21 23.14 8.93 -10.25
CA ILE A 21 23.54 7.67 -9.59
C ILE A 21 22.36 6.76 -9.22
N SER A 22 21.11 7.25 -9.31
CA SER A 22 19.91 6.55 -8.84
C SER A 22 19.01 6.01 -9.97
N ARG A 23 19.57 5.74 -11.14
CA ARG A 23 18.82 5.22 -12.29
C ARG A 23 18.53 3.73 -12.08
N PHE A 24 17.31 3.31 -12.41
CA PHE A 24 16.89 1.91 -12.32
C PHE A 24 16.16 1.49 -13.60
N LYS A 25 16.21 0.19 -13.90
CA LYS A 25 15.48 -0.41 -15.01
C LYS A 25 14.34 -1.25 -14.45
N ASN A 26 13.12 -0.93 -14.86
CA ASN A 26 11.96 -1.76 -14.53
C ASN A 26 11.96 -3.01 -15.42
N PHE A 27 11.58 -4.15 -14.85
CA PHE A 27 11.11 -5.28 -15.65
C PHE A 27 9.76 -4.89 -16.28
N ILE A 28 9.63 -5.13 -17.58
CA ILE A 28 8.41 -4.80 -18.32
C ILE A 28 7.39 -5.90 -18.03
N HIS A 29 6.25 -5.52 -17.45
CA HIS A 29 5.11 -6.40 -17.26
C HIS A 29 3.95 -5.89 -18.13
N LYS A 30 3.12 -6.80 -18.63
CA LYS A 30 1.83 -6.39 -19.22
C LYS A 30 1.00 -5.74 -18.12
N ARG A 31 0.11 -4.80 -18.47
CA ARG A 31 -0.78 -4.19 -17.46
C ARG A 31 -1.60 -5.30 -16.80
N ASP A 32 -1.46 -5.46 -15.49
CA ASP A 32 -2.21 -6.48 -14.75
C ASP A 32 -3.70 -6.18 -14.83
N ARG A 33 -4.51 -7.22 -15.09
CA ARG A 33 -5.96 -7.11 -15.00
C ARG A 33 -6.35 -6.75 -13.57
N GLY A 34 -7.18 -5.72 -13.41
CA GLY A 34 -7.62 -5.22 -12.10
C GLY A 34 -6.81 -4.04 -11.56
N ASN A 35 -5.70 -3.66 -12.19
CA ASN A 35 -4.93 -2.46 -11.86
C ASN A 35 -5.42 -1.20 -12.63
N GLU A 36 -6.72 -1.10 -12.87
CA GLU A 36 -7.32 0.08 -13.50
C GLU A 36 -7.28 1.29 -12.58
N PRO A 37 -7.19 2.53 -13.13
CA PRO A 37 -7.31 3.73 -12.32
C PRO A 37 -8.63 3.74 -11.53
N HIS A 38 -8.54 3.79 -10.20
CA HIS A 38 -9.71 3.85 -9.34
C HIS A 38 -10.47 5.18 -9.54
N PRO A 39 -11.79 5.17 -9.81
CA PRO A 39 -12.56 6.39 -10.13
C PRO A 39 -12.50 7.43 -9.00
N CYS A 40 -12.63 6.97 -7.74
CA CYS A 40 -12.55 7.83 -6.55
C CYS A 40 -11.14 8.12 -6.01
N ARG A 41 -10.09 8.03 -6.83
CA ARG A 41 -8.71 8.17 -6.35
C ARG A 41 -8.47 9.40 -5.49
N TYR A 42 -8.91 10.59 -5.91
CA TYR A 42 -8.67 11.84 -5.18
C TYR A 42 -9.44 11.91 -3.86
N LYS A 43 -10.68 11.43 -3.83
CA LYS A 43 -11.50 11.36 -2.61
C LYS A 43 -10.85 10.44 -1.56
N LEU A 44 -10.35 9.29 -1.99
CA LEU A 44 -9.61 8.37 -1.13
C LEU A 44 -8.26 8.93 -0.64
N LEU A 45 -7.66 9.87 -1.37
CA LEU A 45 -6.42 10.53 -0.94
C LEU A 45 -6.71 11.58 0.13
N ALA A 46 -7.75 12.38 -0.01
CA ALA A 46 -8.17 13.37 0.98
C ALA A 46 -8.47 12.70 2.35
N LEU A 47 -9.10 11.53 2.34
CA LEU A 47 -9.42 10.76 3.56
C LEU A 47 -8.19 10.17 4.27
N THR A 48 -6.98 10.30 3.69
CA THR A 48 -5.76 9.79 4.32
C THR A 48 -5.48 10.48 5.65
N GLU A 49 -5.73 11.79 5.76
CA GLU A 49 -5.51 12.55 6.99
C GLU A 49 -6.39 12.08 8.16
N GLN A 50 -7.62 11.67 7.87
CA GLN A 50 -8.53 11.16 8.91
C GLN A 50 -8.15 9.74 9.37
N LYS A 51 -7.60 8.93 8.46
CA LYS A 51 -7.37 7.50 8.71
C LYS A 51 -5.93 7.12 9.04
N TYR A 52 -4.94 7.98 8.81
CA TYR A 52 -3.54 7.52 8.87
C TYR A 52 -3.08 7.02 10.26
N LEU A 53 -3.72 7.48 11.34
CA LEU A 53 -3.45 7.05 12.72
C LEU A 53 -4.18 5.76 13.10
N THR A 54 -5.31 5.46 12.46
CA THR A 54 -6.20 4.34 12.82
C THR A 54 -6.13 3.17 11.84
N ASP A 55 -5.57 3.39 10.64
CA ASP A 55 -5.43 2.39 9.57
C ASP A 55 -3.96 2.25 9.18
N GLY A 56 -3.32 1.14 9.52
CA GLY A 56 -1.90 0.92 9.27
C GLY A 56 -1.31 -0.31 9.96
N TYR A 57 -0.09 -0.17 10.48
CA TYR A 57 0.63 -1.26 11.13
C TYR A 57 -0.06 -1.74 12.42
N SER A 58 -0.66 -0.82 13.18
CA SER A 58 -1.29 -1.09 14.47
C SER A 58 -2.52 -1.99 14.40
N ASN A 59 -3.19 -2.07 13.24
CA ASN A 59 -4.39 -2.87 13.03
C ASN A 59 -4.24 -3.86 11.84
N LEU A 60 -3.00 -4.14 11.42
CA LEU A 60 -2.73 -5.07 10.32
C LEU A 60 -3.01 -6.51 10.79
N ASN A 61 -4.01 -7.14 10.18
CA ASN A 61 -4.36 -8.53 10.45
C ASN A 61 -3.84 -9.46 9.34
N TYR A 62 -3.03 -10.44 9.69
CA TYR A 62 -2.50 -11.45 8.77
C TYR A 62 -2.06 -12.69 9.53
N ARG A 63 -2.02 -13.82 8.84
CA ARG A 63 -1.49 -15.08 9.36
C ARG A 63 -0.31 -15.54 8.51
N VAL A 64 0.83 -15.78 9.13
CA VAL A 64 1.97 -16.41 8.44
C VAL A 64 1.66 -17.89 8.23
N GLU A 65 1.69 -18.35 6.99
CA GLU A 65 1.44 -19.74 6.61
C GLU A 65 2.74 -20.55 6.57
N SER A 66 3.83 -19.97 6.04
CA SER A 66 5.13 -20.63 5.99
C SER A 66 6.26 -19.62 5.91
N ILE A 67 7.40 -19.97 6.52
CA ILE A 67 8.66 -19.24 6.37
C ILE A 67 9.70 -20.22 5.84
N ASN A 68 10.27 -19.93 4.66
CA ASN A 68 11.32 -20.74 4.05
C ASN A 68 12.60 -19.91 3.90
N TYR A 69 13.70 -20.39 4.46
CA TYR A 69 15.00 -19.74 4.36
C TYR A 69 15.73 -20.25 3.12
N GLY A 70 15.75 -19.44 2.07
CA GLY A 70 16.57 -19.66 0.90
C GLY A 70 17.99 -19.13 1.10
N LYS A 71 18.92 -19.56 0.24
CA LYS A 71 20.33 -19.13 0.31
C LYS A 71 20.53 -17.61 0.15
N LEU A 72 19.63 -16.95 -0.59
CA LEU A 72 19.74 -15.52 -0.92
C LEU A 72 18.56 -14.68 -0.41
N TYR A 73 17.52 -15.31 0.14
CA TYR A 73 16.29 -14.64 0.55
C TYR A 73 15.49 -15.47 1.55
N THR A 74 14.63 -14.81 2.32
CA THR A 74 13.62 -15.47 3.14
C THR A 74 12.27 -15.32 2.46
N HIS A 75 11.61 -16.44 2.19
CA HIS A 75 10.26 -16.46 1.65
C HIS A 75 9.24 -16.55 2.79
N ILE A 76 8.43 -15.51 2.95
CA ILE A 76 7.34 -15.49 3.93
C ILE A 76 6.02 -15.54 3.15
N LYS A 77 5.30 -16.65 3.29
CA LYS A 77 3.95 -16.78 2.75
C LYS A 77 2.97 -16.38 3.85
N ALA A 78 2.14 -15.38 3.57
CA ALA A 78 1.16 -14.86 4.51
C ALA A 78 -0.24 -14.84 3.89
N ILE A 79 -1.24 -15.13 4.71
CA ILE A 79 -2.65 -15.07 4.39
C ILE A 79 -3.20 -13.78 4.98
N ILE A 80 -3.84 -12.98 4.13
CA ILE A 80 -4.58 -11.79 4.54
C ILE A 80 -6.07 -12.16 4.53
N PRO A 81 -6.80 -11.98 5.65
CA PRO A 81 -8.22 -12.34 5.73
C PRO A 81 -9.08 -11.60 4.69
N GLU A 82 -10.04 -12.30 4.10
CA GLU A 82 -10.96 -11.70 3.12
C GLU A 82 -11.90 -10.65 3.76
N GLU A 83 -12.17 -10.77 5.06
CA GLU A 83 -12.97 -9.79 5.81
C GLU A 83 -12.43 -8.36 5.68
N ASP A 84 -11.10 -8.18 5.71
CA ASP A 84 -10.48 -6.86 5.59
C ASP A 84 -10.69 -6.27 4.19
N TYR A 85 -10.71 -7.12 3.17
CA TYR A 85 -11.03 -6.74 1.81
C TYR A 85 -12.51 -6.36 1.64
N THR A 86 -13.41 -7.11 2.26
CA THR A 86 -14.85 -6.83 2.26
C THR A 86 -15.17 -5.53 2.98
N LYS A 87 -14.63 -5.32 4.19
CA LYS A 87 -14.74 -4.05 4.95
C LYS A 87 -14.26 -2.86 4.12
N TRP A 88 -13.16 -3.02 3.38
CA TRP A 88 -12.63 -1.97 2.52
C TRP A 88 -13.57 -1.65 1.35
N LYS A 89 -14.16 -2.66 0.71
CA LYS A 89 -15.16 -2.47 -0.35
C LYS A 89 -16.43 -1.77 0.16
N GLU A 90 -16.93 -2.18 1.31
CA GLU A 90 -18.08 -1.54 1.95
C GLU A 90 -17.80 -0.08 2.28
N TYR A 91 -16.62 0.21 2.85
CA TYR A 91 -16.18 1.57 3.11
C TYR A 91 -16.12 2.43 1.84
N ILE A 92 -15.66 1.87 0.72
CA ILE A 92 -15.67 2.61 -0.56
C ILE A 92 -17.10 2.98 -0.97
N LYS A 93 -18.05 2.03 -0.84
CA LYS A 93 -19.47 2.29 -1.11
C LYS A 93 -20.03 3.42 -0.26
N THR A 94 -19.71 3.47 1.04
CA THR A 94 -20.20 4.55 1.93
C THR A 94 -19.66 5.92 1.57
N ILE A 95 -18.46 5.99 0.97
CA ILE A 95 -17.88 7.24 0.48
C ILE A 95 -18.58 7.70 -0.82
N GLY A 96 -19.53 6.97 -1.39
CA GLY A 96 -20.17 7.34 -2.66
C GLY A 96 -19.23 7.11 -3.85
N CYS A 97 -18.59 5.95 -3.81
CA CYS A 97 -17.73 5.35 -4.81
C CYS A 97 -18.22 3.91 -5.05
#